data_AF-A0A661ZVF3-F1
#
_entry.id   AF-A0A661ZVF3-F1
#
_cell.length_a   1.000
_cell.length_b   1.000
_cell.length_c   1.000
_cell.angle_alpha   90.00
_cell.angle_beta   90.00
_cell.angle_gamma   90.00
#
_symmetry.space_group_name_H-M   'P 1'
#
loop_
_entity.id
_entity.type
_entity.pdbx_description
1 polymer ?
#
loop_
_entity_poly.entity_id
_entity_poly.type
_entity_poly.pdbx_seq_one_letter_code
_entity_poly.pdbx_strand_id
1 'polypeptide(L)'
;IQNRAKQAYHLLHSWKKIPGMKEDNSIDEAVLKDWIIKARTLAESASRLNVADSEIGKILAEYPENIQEWPQGKIFQIIEEINTDSLKSGYSSAMYNKRGSSTRGAFDGGDIEREKAAYFEKLANDCKNKYPSVAEIFKRMQQGYLAEAKRMDEEAERNRLEY
;
A
#
# COMPACT_ATOMS: atom_id res chain seq x y z
N ILE A 1 16.15 8.33 26.43
CA ILE A 1 15.16 8.79 25.42
C ILE A 1 15.18 7.91 24.14
N GLN A 2 16.35 7.51 23.60
CA GLN A 2 16.45 6.65 22.40
C GLN A 2 15.72 5.29 22.50
N ASN A 3 15.59 4.69 23.68
CA ASN A 3 14.95 3.38 23.85
C ASN A 3 13.42 3.43 23.65
N ARG A 4 12.74 4.47 24.14
CA ARG A 4 11.28 4.62 23.99
C ARG A 4 10.86 4.92 22.55
N ALA A 5 11.62 5.73 21.83
CA ALA A 5 11.35 6.03 20.42
C ALA A 5 11.48 4.76 19.56
N LYS A 6 12.53 3.96 19.78
CA LYS A 6 12.70 2.66 19.10
C LYS A 6 11.59 1.67 19.47
N GLN A 7 11.22 1.56 20.75
CA GLN A 7 10.12 0.67 21.15
C GLN A 7 8.76 1.10 20.59
N ALA A 8 8.46 2.40 20.59
CA ALA A 8 7.26 2.94 19.96
C ALA A 8 7.27 2.70 18.45
N TYR A 9 8.43 2.87 17.80
CA TYR A 9 8.61 2.55 16.39
C TYR A 9 8.37 1.06 16.12
N HIS A 10 9.01 0.15 16.87
CA HIS A 10 8.81 -1.29 16.70
C HIS A 10 7.37 -1.73 16.95
N LEU A 11 6.71 -1.18 17.99
CA LEU A 11 5.30 -1.45 18.26
C LEU A 11 4.40 -0.99 17.11
N LEU A 12 4.65 0.21 16.59
CA LEU A 12 3.89 0.74 15.46
C LEU A 12 4.07 -0.12 14.20
N HIS A 13 5.31 -0.59 13.95
CA HIS A 13 5.62 -1.37 12.76
C HIS A 13 5.28 -2.87 12.90
N SER A 14 5.10 -3.38 14.12
CA SER A 14 4.59 -4.74 14.37
C SER A 14 3.08 -4.84 14.29
N TRP A 15 2.36 -3.72 14.32
CA TRP A 15 0.91 -3.68 14.18
C TRP A 15 0.50 -3.90 12.71
N LYS A 16 -0.09 -5.08 12.44
CA LYS A 16 -0.58 -5.46 11.11
C LYS A 16 -2.10 -5.58 10.97
N LYS A 17 -2.82 -5.61 12.10
CA LYS A 17 -4.28 -5.78 12.12
C LYS A 17 -5.01 -4.44 11.97
N ILE A 18 -5.88 -4.31 10.97
CA ILE A 18 -6.70 -3.10 10.80
C ILE A 18 -7.66 -2.95 11.99
N PRO A 19 -7.72 -1.78 12.65
CA PRO A 19 -8.71 -1.50 13.69
C PRO A 19 -10.15 -1.76 13.20
N GLY A 20 -10.94 -2.50 13.98
CA GLY A 20 -12.29 -2.90 13.58
C GLY A 20 -12.35 -4.14 12.67
N MET A 21 -11.22 -4.71 12.24
CA MET A 21 -11.20 -5.95 11.47
C MET A 21 -11.43 -7.17 12.39
N LYS A 22 -12.41 -8.00 12.02
CA LYS A 22 -12.75 -9.25 12.70
C LYS A 22 -11.97 -10.44 12.12
N GLU A 23 -12.12 -11.62 12.72
CA GLU A 23 -11.44 -12.84 12.27
C GLU A 23 -11.91 -13.33 10.90
N ASP A 24 -13.14 -12.98 10.52
CA ASP A 24 -13.72 -13.24 9.20
C ASP A 24 -13.32 -12.20 8.13
N ASN A 25 -12.34 -11.34 8.41
CA ASN A 25 -11.90 -10.23 7.56
C ASN A 25 -12.97 -9.15 7.27
N SER A 26 -14.13 -9.19 7.93
CA SER A 26 -15.08 -8.09 7.89
C SER A 26 -14.56 -6.90 8.71
N ILE A 27 -14.84 -5.69 8.22
CA ILE A 27 -14.45 -4.45 8.88
C ILE A 27 -15.68 -3.80 9.49
N ASP A 28 -15.63 -3.56 10.80
CA ASP A 28 -16.50 -2.62 11.49
C ASP A 28 -16.07 -1.19 11.15
N GLU A 29 -16.87 -0.54 10.29
CA GLU A 29 -16.55 0.79 9.76
C GLU A 29 -16.60 1.87 10.86
N ALA A 30 -17.50 1.73 11.84
CA ALA A 30 -17.62 2.71 12.91
C ALA A 30 -16.37 2.68 13.81
N VAL A 31 -15.90 1.47 14.16
CA VAL A 31 -14.67 1.30 14.94
C VAL A 31 -13.46 1.82 14.18
N LEU A 32 -13.35 1.52 12.88
CA LEU A 32 -12.23 2.01 12.06
C LEU A 32 -12.23 3.53 11.96
N LYS A 33 -13.38 4.15 11.67
CA LYS A 33 -13.50 5.62 11.57
C LYS A 33 -13.21 6.32 12.89
N ASP A 34 -13.75 5.82 14.01
CA ASP A 34 -13.47 6.36 15.35
C ASP A 34 -11.97 6.31 15.68
N TRP A 35 -11.31 5.19 15.38
CA TRP A 35 -9.86 5.07 15.58
C TRP A 35 -9.08 6.06 14.72
N ILE A 36 -9.41 6.20 13.43
CA ILE A 36 -8.77 7.17 12.53
C ILE A 36 -8.94 8.60 13.05
N ILE A 37 -10.15 8.98 13.44
CA ILE A 37 -10.44 10.32 13.96
C ILE A 37 -9.57 10.59 15.19
N LYS A 38 -9.56 9.67 16.16
CA LYS A 38 -8.73 9.80 17.37
C LYS A 38 -7.25 9.89 17.05
N ALA A 39 -6.74 9.04 16.17
CA ALA A 39 -5.33 9.03 15.76
C ALA A 39 -4.93 10.38 15.12
N ARG A 40 -5.75 10.88 14.20
CA ARG A 40 -5.52 12.16 13.52
C ARG A 40 -5.63 13.35 14.48
N THR A 41 -6.62 13.39 15.37
CA THR A 41 -6.76 14.45 16.39
C THR A 41 -5.54 14.51 17.32
N LEU A 42 -5.06 13.36 17.81
CA LEU A 42 -3.87 13.31 18.64
C LEU A 42 -2.63 13.75 17.86
N ALA A 43 -2.49 13.34 16.61
CA ALA A 43 -1.37 13.74 15.76
C ALA A 43 -1.38 15.23 15.42
N GLU A 44 -2.55 15.82 15.18
CA GLU A 44 -2.73 17.25 14.95
C GLU A 44 -2.22 18.07 16.14
N SER A 45 -2.60 17.67 17.37
CA SER A 45 -2.15 18.32 18.60
C SER A 45 -0.63 18.29 18.81
N ALA A 46 0.05 17.36 18.13
CA ALA A 46 1.50 17.19 18.16
C ALA A 46 2.18 17.68 16.86
N SER A 47 1.46 18.33 15.96
CA SER A 47 1.94 18.79 14.64
C SER A 47 2.54 17.66 13.78
N ARG A 48 1.94 16.47 13.83
CA ARG A 48 2.40 15.23 13.18
C ARG A 48 1.35 14.60 12.27
N LEU A 49 0.34 15.36 11.81
CA LEU A 49 -0.75 14.82 11.01
C LEU A 49 -0.26 14.06 9.77
N ASN A 50 0.68 14.64 9.01
CA ASN A 50 1.24 13.97 7.82
C ASN A 50 1.87 12.61 8.14
N VAL A 51 2.57 12.50 9.27
CA VAL A 51 3.15 11.24 9.72
C VAL A 51 2.05 10.24 10.06
N ALA A 52 1.05 10.67 10.83
CA ALA A 52 -0.08 9.81 11.18
C ALA A 52 -0.86 9.34 9.95
N ASP A 53 -1.15 10.23 9.01
CA ASP A 53 -1.82 9.90 7.75
C ASP A 53 -1.03 8.86 6.96
N SER A 54 0.31 8.99 6.89
CA SER A 54 1.17 7.97 6.26
C SER A 54 1.07 6.60 6.94
N GLU A 55 1.13 6.56 8.27
CA GLU A 55 1.01 5.31 9.04
C GLU A 55 -0.38 4.69 8.94
N ILE A 56 -1.44 5.52 8.93
CA ILE A 56 -2.81 5.08 8.66
C ILE A 56 -2.89 4.42 7.28
N GLY A 57 -2.33 5.06 6.25
CA GLY A 57 -2.26 4.49 4.91
C GLY A 57 -1.58 3.11 4.90
N LYS A 58 -0.45 2.96 5.61
CA LYS A 58 0.24 1.68 5.73
C LYS A 58 -0.61 0.61 6.39
N ILE A 59 -1.29 0.94 7.49
CA ILE A 59 -2.18 0.00 8.21
C ILE A 59 -3.33 -0.44 7.31
N LEU A 60 -3.96 0.48 6.57
CA LEU A 60 -5.06 0.16 5.65
C LEU A 60 -4.62 -0.80 4.53
N ALA A 61 -3.37 -0.72 4.06
CA ALA A 61 -2.81 -1.61 3.04
C ALA A 61 -2.53 -3.05 3.55
N GLU A 62 -2.58 -3.29 4.87
CA GLU A 62 -2.38 -4.62 5.43
C GLU A 62 -3.57 -5.56 5.15
N TYR A 63 -4.72 -5.04 4.71
CA TYR A 63 -5.88 -5.86 4.34
C TYR A 63 -5.48 -6.96 3.34
N PRO A 64 -5.77 -8.24 3.62
CA PRO A 64 -5.34 -9.34 2.76
C PRO A 64 -5.91 -9.23 1.34
N GLU A 65 -5.07 -9.51 0.34
CA GLU A 65 -5.45 -9.46 -1.08
C GLU A 65 -5.87 -10.84 -1.63
N ASN A 66 -5.66 -11.91 -0.86
CA ASN A 66 -5.91 -13.31 -1.22
C ASN A 66 -7.22 -13.87 -0.65
N ILE A 67 -8.19 -13.00 -0.38
CA ILE A 67 -9.51 -13.34 0.15
C ILE A 67 -10.61 -12.81 -0.76
N GLN A 68 -11.82 -13.35 -0.62
CA GLN A 68 -12.96 -12.99 -1.48
C GLN A 68 -13.40 -11.53 -1.31
N GLU A 69 -13.19 -10.97 -0.12
CA GLU A 69 -13.57 -9.61 0.26
C GLU A 69 -12.65 -8.54 -0.32
N TRP A 70 -11.54 -8.92 -0.94
CA TRP A 70 -10.69 -8.01 -1.69
C TRP A 70 -11.23 -7.81 -3.11
N PRO A 71 -11.35 -6.57 -3.61
CA PRO A 71 -11.00 -5.30 -2.98
C PRO A 71 -12.02 -4.76 -1.96
N GLN A 72 -11.51 -4.08 -0.91
CA GLN A 72 -12.34 -3.66 0.23
C GLN A 72 -12.84 -2.20 0.11
N GLY A 73 -14.09 -2.04 -0.31
CA GLY A 73 -14.73 -0.74 -0.54
C GLY A 73 -14.80 0.18 0.68
N LYS A 74 -14.86 -0.36 1.91
CA LYS A 74 -14.84 0.46 3.14
C LYS A 74 -13.52 1.19 3.34
N ILE A 75 -12.40 0.53 3.01
CA ILE A 75 -11.07 1.13 3.07
C ILE A 75 -10.95 2.19 1.98
N PHE A 76 -11.41 1.88 0.76
CA PHE A 76 -11.32 2.81 -0.36
C PHE A 76 -12.12 4.08 -0.10
N GLN A 77 -13.31 3.95 0.47
CA GLN A 77 -14.13 5.10 0.89
C GLN A 77 -13.40 6.00 1.89
N ILE A 78 -12.69 5.41 2.87
CA ILE A 78 -11.87 6.17 3.83
C ILE A 78 -10.73 6.91 3.14
N ILE A 79 -10.06 6.28 2.17
CA ILE A 79 -8.99 6.93 1.39
C ILE A 79 -9.55 8.12 0.61
N GLU A 80 -10.73 8.00 -0.01
CA GLU A 80 -11.40 9.10 -0.69
C GLU A 80 -11.83 10.23 0.27
N GLU A 81 -12.32 9.89 1.45
CA GLU A 81 -12.76 10.87 2.46
C GLU A 81 -11.59 11.69 3.03
N ILE A 82 -10.43 11.06 3.25
CA ILE A 82 -9.26 11.73 3.85
C ILE A 82 -8.40 12.40 2.76
N ASN A 83 -8.14 11.69 1.66
CA ASN A 83 -7.46 12.15 0.44
C ASN A 83 -6.19 13.00 0.64
N THR A 84 -5.38 12.72 1.67
CA THR A 84 -4.08 13.38 1.85
C THR A 84 -2.99 12.63 1.11
N ASP A 85 -2.00 13.37 0.59
CA ASP A 85 -0.88 12.75 -0.14
C ASP A 85 -0.05 11.84 0.75
N SER A 86 0.08 12.16 2.04
CA SER A 86 0.78 11.31 3.00
C SER A 86 0.07 9.96 3.19
N LEU A 87 -1.26 9.96 3.30
CA LEU A 87 -2.05 8.73 3.39
C LEU A 87 -1.92 7.88 2.13
N LYS A 88 -2.12 8.50 0.96
CA LYS A 88 -2.01 7.81 -0.34
C LYS A 88 -0.62 7.21 -0.55
N SER A 89 0.43 7.96 -0.20
CA SER A 89 1.82 7.51 -0.27
C SER A 89 2.12 6.36 0.70
N GLY A 90 1.63 6.46 1.94
CA GLY A 90 1.75 5.39 2.93
C GLY A 90 1.08 4.09 2.48
N TYR A 91 -0.14 4.20 1.97
CA TYR A 91 -0.89 3.08 1.41
C TYR A 91 -0.16 2.43 0.23
N SER A 92 0.25 3.23 -0.77
CA SER A 92 1.00 2.75 -1.94
C SER A 92 2.30 2.05 -1.54
N SER A 93 3.03 2.61 -0.58
CA SER A 93 4.32 2.07 -0.14
C SER A 93 4.15 0.73 0.57
N ALA A 94 3.15 0.60 1.45
CA ALA A 94 2.87 -0.66 2.13
C ALA A 94 2.36 -1.74 1.15
N MET A 95 1.49 -1.39 0.19
CA MET A 95 1.06 -2.30 -0.86
C MET A 95 2.25 -2.82 -1.69
N TYR A 96 3.20 -1.95 -2.03
CA TYR A 96 4.43 -2.35 -2.71
C TYR A 96 5.25 -3.32 -1.85
N ASN A 97 5.52 -2.95 -0.59
CA ASN A 97 6.34 -3.73 0.33
C ASN A 97 5.75 -5.13 0.63
N LYS A 98 4.42 -5.28 0.63
CA LYS A 98 3.73 -6.56 0.86
C LYS A 98 4.10 -7.65 -0.14
N ARG A 99 4.53 -7.26 -1.34
CA ARG A 99 4.90 -8.20 -2.43
C ARG A 99 6.32 -8.75 -2.30
N GLY A 100 7.13 -8.20 -1.38
CA GLY A 100 8.49 -8.64 -1.16
C GLY A 100 9.39 -8.51 -2.40
N SER A 101 10.59 -9.10 -2.29
CA SER A 101 11.52 -9.23 -3.41
C SER A 101 11.17 -10.44 -4.29
N SER A 102 11.33 -10.30 -5.61
CA SER A 102 11.30 -11.45 -6.54
C SER A 102 12.70 -12.02 -6.76
N THR A 103 12.78 -13.31 -7.11
CA THR A 103 14.01 -13.98 -7.56
C THR A 103 13.81 -14.42 -9.01
N ARG A 104 14.86 -14.34 -9.83
CA ARG A 104 14.83 -14.68 -11.26
C ARG A 104 16.20 -15.14 -11.76
N GLY A 105 16.26 -15.79 -12.92
CA GLY A 105 17.51 -16.13 -13.60
C GLY A 105 18.21 -14.91 -14.20
N ALA A 106 19.52 -14.99 -14.42
CA ALA A 106 20.35 -13.86 -14.88
C ALA A 106 19.94 -13.29 -16.25
N PHE A 107 19.20 -14.06 -17.05
CA PHE A 107 18.74 -13.69 -18.39
C PHE A 107 17.22 -13.49 -18.47
N ASP A 108 16.53 -13.56 -17.33
CA ASP A 108 15.08 -13.36 -17.23
C ASP A 108 14.77 -11.86 -17.12
N GLY A 109 13.89 -11.37 -17.98
CA GLY A 109 13.51 -9.96 -18.06
C GLY A 109 12.42 -9.55 -17.06
N GLY A 110 11.66 -8.52 -17.42
CA GLY A 110 10.67 -7.85 -16.58
C GLY A 110 9.28 -8.48 -16.48
N ASP A 111 9.12 -9.77 -16.80
CA ASP A 111 7.79 -10.40 -16.89
C ASP A 111 7.05 -10.43 -15.54
N ILE A 112 7.77 -10.67 -14.44
CA ILE A 112 7.21 -10.62 -13.08
C ILE A 112 6.62 -9.23 -12.78
N GLU A 113 7.30 -8.17 -13.18
CA GLU A 113 6.85 -6.80 -12.98
C GLU A 113 5.68 -6.45 -13.90
N ARG A 114 5.67 -6.96 -15.13
CA ARG A 114 4.52 -6.79 -16.05
C ARG A 114 3.26 -7.44 -15.50
N GLU A 115 3.35 -8.62 -14.90
CA GLU A 115 2.21 -9.27 -14.23
C GLU A 115 1.66 -8.41 -13.08
N LYS A 116 2.55 -7.86 -12.24
CA LYS A 116 2.16 -6.93 -11.17
C LYS A 116 1.54 -5.65 -11.73
N ALA A 117 2.07 -5.11 -12.83
CA ALA A 117 1.51 -3.93 -13.48
C ALA A 117 0.09 -4.19 -14.01
N ALA A 118 -0.14 -5.32 -14.68
CA ALA A 118 -1.45 -5.72 -15.18
C ALA A 118 -2.47 -5.89 -14.04
N TYR A 119 -2.03 -6.45 -12.90
CA TYR A 119 -2.85 -6.53 -11.69
C TYR A 119 -3.32 -5.14 -11.21
N PHE A 120 -2.41 -4.17 -11.10
CA PHE A 120 -2.76 -2.82 -10.66
C PHE A 120 -3.55 -2.03 -11.71
N GLU A 121 -3.34 -2.29 -12.99
CA GLU A 121 -4.15 -1.72 -14.06
C GLU A 121 -5.61 -2.15 -13.95
N LYS A 122 -5.85 -3.45 -13.69
CA LYS A 122 -7.20 -3.97 -13.47
C LYS A 122 -7.85 -3.26 -12.28
N LEU A 123 -7.16 -3.19 -11.13
CA LEU A 123 -7.68 -2.51 -9.94
C LEU A 123 -7.97 -1.02 -10.18
N ALA A 124 -7.09 -0.31 -10.89
CA ALA A 124 -7.30 1.09 -11.24
C ALA A 124 -8.57 1.26 -12.09
N ASN A 125 -8.77 0.38 -13.08
CA ASN A 125 -9.95 0.39 -13.93
C ASN A 125 -11.24 0.06 -13.18
N ASP A 126 -11.21 -0.89 -12.26
CA ASP A 126 -12.35 -1.27 -11.43
C ASP A 126 -12.73 -0.13 -10.46
N CYS A 127 -11.76 0.64 -9.98
CA CYS A 127 -11.97 1.72 -9.02
C CYS A 127 -12.33 3.07 -9.64
N LYS A 128 -11.90 3.38 -10.87
CA LYS A 128 -11.90 4.75 -11.42
C LYS A 128 -13.21 5.53 -11.34
N ASN A 129 -14.35 4.84 -11.42
CA ASN A 129 -15.66 5.49 -11.40
C ASN A 129 -16.18 5.77 -9.98
N LYS A 130 -15.79 4.95 -9.00
CA LYS A 130 -16.32 5.01 -7.63
C LYS A 130 -15.31 5.57 -6.62
N TYR A 131 -14.03 5.29 -6.84
CA TYR A 131 -12.91 5.65 -5.98
C TYR A 131 -11.76 6.22 -6.83
N PRO A 132 -11.89 7.47 -7.32
CA PRO A 132 -10.92 8.07 -8.24
C PRO A 132 -9.52 8.27 -7.63
N SER A 133 -9.41 8.63 -6.35
CA SER A 133 -8.13 8.81 -5.66
C SER A 133 -7.44 7.46 -5.45
N VAL A 134 -8.20 6.40 -5.16
CA VAL A 134 -7.69 5.02 -5.07
C VAL A 134 -7.23 4.53 -6.45
N ALA A 135 -7.99 4.79 -7.50
CA ALA A 135 -7.59 4.45 -8.86
C ALA A 135 -6.29 5.15 -9.26
N GLU A 136 -6.07 6.39 -8.82
CA GLU A 136 -4.83 7.12 -9.03
C GLU A 136 -3.63 6.44 -8.32
N ILE A 137 -3.81 5.94 -7.10
CA ILE A 137 -2.78 5.15 -6.40
C ILE A 137 -2.41 3.92 -7.23
N PHE A 138 -3.41 3.12 -7.64
CA PHE A 138 -3.16 1.91 -8.41
C PHE A 138 -2.51 2.20 -9.77
N LYS A 139 -2.90 3.28 -10.43
CA LYS A 139 -2.27 3.74 -11.68
C LYS A 139 -0.78 4.08 -11.46
N ARG A 140 -0.44 4.77 -10.37
CA ARG A 140 0.98 5.03 -10.02
C ARG A 140 1.75 3.74 -9.77
N MET A 141 1.14 2.77 -9.09
CA MET A 141 1.76 1.47 -8.86
C MET A 141 1.99 0.70 -10.17
N GLN A 142 1.01 0.67 -11.07
CA GLN A 142 1.15 0.11 -12.42
C GLN A 142 2.36 0.72 -13.14
N GLN A 143 2.45 2.06 -13.16
CA GLN A 143 3.55 2.76 -13.83
C GLN A 143 4.92 2.44 -13.20
N GLY A 144 4.98 2.34 -11.87
CA GLY A 144 6.20 1.94 -11.15
C GLY A 144 6.69 0.56 -11.56
N TYR A 145 5.79 -0.43 -11.60
CA TYR A 145 6.14 -1.77 -12.05
C TYR A 145 6.51 -1.83 -13.53
N LEU A 146 5.87 -1.07 -14.42
CA LEU A 146 6.29 -1.02 -15.84
C LEU A 146 7.70 -0.43 -16.01
N ALA A 147 8.05 0.57 -15.21
CA ALA A 147 9.40 1.13 -15.21
C ALA A 147 10.44 0.13 -14.67
N GLU A 148 10.07 -0.65 -13.65
CA GLU A 148 10.91 -1.73 -13.12
C GLU A 148 11.08 -2.87 -14.13
N ALA A 149 10.00 -3.28 -14.82
CA ALA A 149 10.04 -4.30 -15.87
C ALA A 149 11.07 -3.93 -16.96
N LYS A 150 11.02 -2.68 -17.43
CA LYS A 150 11.97 -2.18 -18.43
C LYS A 150 13.42 -2.27 -17.95
N ARG A 151 13.68 -1.88 -16.69
CA ARG A 151 15.02 -1.98 -16.10
C ARG A 151 15.51 -3.43 -16.03
N MET A 152 14.62 -4.37 -15.72
CA MET A 152 14.94 -5.80 -15.66
C MET A 152 15.26 -6.36 -17.05
N ASP A 153 14.53 -5.96 -18.10
CA ASP A 153 14.87 -6.36 -19.48
C ASP A 153 16.25 -5.83 -19.90
N GLU A 154 16.54 -4.57 -19.58
CA GLU A 154 17.83 -3.95 -19.88
C GLU A 154 18.98 -4.65 -19.13
N GLU A 155 18.74 -5.11 -17.90
CA GLU A 155 19.72 -5.87 -17.12
C GLU A 155 19.93 -7.28 -17.68
N ALA A 156 18.85 -7.99 -18.01
CA ALA A 156 18.92 -9.30 -18.64
C ALA A 156 19.68 -9.27 -19.97
N GLU A 157 19.46 -8.24 -20.78
CA GLU A 157 20.16 -8.09 -22.06
C GLU A 157 21.64 -7.77 -21.87
N ARG A 158 22.01 -6.89 -20.92
CA ARG A 158 23.43 -6.66 -20.58
C ARG A 158 24.13 -7.95 -20.17
N ASN A 159 23.51 -8.75 -19.30
CA ASN A 159 24.07 -10.01 -18.85
C ASN A 159 24.28 -11.01 -20.00
N ARG A 160 23.41 -11.03 -21.01
CA ARG A 160 23.59 -11.85 -22.22
C ARG A 160 24.77 -11.41 -23.08
N LEU A 161 25.05 -10.11 -23.15
CA LEU A 161 26.14 -9.56 -23.94
C LEU A 161 27.51 -9.71 -23.27
N GLU A 162 27.54 -9.85 -21.95
CA GLU A 162 28.77 -10.03 -21.16
C GLU A 162 29.23 -11.50 -21.05
N TYR A 163 28.46 -12.45 -21.56
CA TYR A 163 28.77 -13.89 -21.58
C TYR A 163 29.11 -14.38 -22.99
#